data_AF-A6GTK6-F1
#
_entry.id   AF-A6GTK6-F1
#
_cell.length_a   1.000
_cell.length_b   1.000
_cell.length_c   1.000
_cell.angle_alpha   90.00
_cell.angle_beta   90.00
_cell.angle_gamma   90.00
#
_symmetry.space_group_name_H-M   'P 1'
#
loop_
_entity.id
_entity.type
_entity.pdbx_description
1 polymer ?
#
loop_
_entity_poly.entity_id
_entity_poly.type
_entity_poly.pdbx_seq_one_letter_code
_entity_poly.pdbx_strand_id
1 'polypeptide(L)'
;MSMSKVKTGVFLMLLASPSLQAQTPSPVQVEEGELRTCLQFEQQGLKRFNSLEQRASDLRGSERLLNERRVALQNQKAKLDAGKPDKNAVSNFNEAVNTFNLQADQLNADKAEFEKESSTYDNWVSNTLKPACNKVVNKPVNPVTSYYACGFNGTQPLADVPHCKTLPKLDVLKDCIQKAGSKAKAQESCPPNY
;
A
#
# COMPACT_ATOMS: atom_id res chain seq x y z
N MET A 1 48.68 72.43 16.01
CA MET A 1 48.95 71.21 15.23
C MET A 1 49.01 70.06 16.25
N SER A 2 47.98 69.21 16.32
CA SER A 2 47.92 67.86 15.72
C SER A 2 48.98 66.93 16.32
N MET A 3 48.75 65.70 16.81
CA MET A 3 47.61 64.82 16.97
C MET A 3 48.04 63.68 17.93
N SER A 4 47.06 63.07 18.60
CA SER A 4 47.03 61.79 19.34
C SER A 4 48.06 60.69 19.02
N LYS A 5 48.36 59.84 20.03
CA LYS A 5 47.80 58.46 20.12
C LYS A 5 48.12 57.74 21.44
N VAL A 6 47.05 57.19 22.02
CA VAL A 6 46.95 56.30 23.18
C VAL A 6 47.36 54.87 22.78
N LYS A 7 48.01 54.12 23.70
CA LYS A 7 48.05 52.65 23.67
C LYS A 7 47.46 52.08 24.96
N THR A 8 46.39 51.31 24.74
CA THR A 8 45.49 50.64 25.66
C THR A 8 46.13 49.38 26.23
N GLY A 9 45.99 49.17 27.54
CA GLY A 9 46.22 47.89 28.19
C GLY A 9 45.11 46.89 27.85
N VAL A 10 45.46 45.61 27.74
CA VAL A 10 44.51 44.50 27.56
C VAL A 10 44.44 43.73 28.87
N PHE A 11 43.27 43.86 29.52
CA PHE A 11 42.83 43.09 30.67
C PHE A 11 42.21 41.78 30.14
N LEU A 12 42.68 40.63 30.62
CA LEU A 12 42.04 39.33 30.38
C LEU A 12 40.77 39.24 31.26
N MET A 13 39.60 39.31 30.63
CA MET A 13 38.31 39.00 31.25
C MET A 13 37.87 37.59 30.83
N LEU A 14 37.73 36.70 31.82
CA LEU A 14 37.01 35.45 31.69
C LEU A 14 35.54 35.75 31.33
N LEU A 15 35.07 35.21 30.20
CA LEU A 15 33.65 35.09 29.91
C LEU A 15 33.28 33.61 29.92
N ALA A 16 32.65 33.19 31.01
CA ALA A 16 31.84 31.98 31.04
C ALA A 16 30.67 32.19 30.08
N SER A 17 30.71 31.53 28.93
CA SER A 17 29.57 31.48 28.02
C SER A 17 28.56 30.45 28.57
N PRO A 18 27.31 30.82 28.86
CA PRO A 18 26.27 29.82 28.96
C PRO A 18 26.10 29.24 27.54
N SER A 19 26.38 27.94 27.41
CA SER A 19 26.03 27.20 26.21
C SER A 19 24.52 27.27 26.02
N LEU A 20 24.05 28.18 25.16
CA LEU A 20 22.75 28.05 24.53
C LEU A 20 22.77 26.71 23.79
N GLN A 21 22.23 25.66 24.42
CA GLN A 21 21.78 24.50 23.67
C GLN A 21 20.70 25.00 22.72
N ALA A 22 21.07 25.16 21.46
CA ALA A 22 20.10 25.28 20.38
C ALA A 22 19.20 24.06 20.47
N GLN A 23 17.98 24.26 20.99
CA GLN A 23 16.93 23.27 20.91
C GLN A 23 16.70 23.03 19.43
N THR A 24 17.21 21.91 18.92
CA THR A 24 16.80 21.40 17.63
C THR A 24 15.28 21.27 17.70
N PRO A 25 14.51 21.90 16.79
CA PRO A 25 13.07 21.78 16.83
C PRO A 25 12.72 20.30 16.79
N SER A 26 11.91 19.86 17.75
CA SER A 26 11.44 18.48 17.82
C SER A 26 10.90 18.09 16.43
N PRO A 27 11.27 16.90 15.91
CA PRO A 27 10.80 16.47 14.59
C PRO A 27 9.27 16.56 14.54
N VAL A 28 8.76 17.12 13.44
CA VAL A 28 7.31 17.28 13.22
C VAL A 28 6.65 15.92 13.34
N GLN A 29 5.82 15.75 14.37
CA GLN A 29 5.07 14.53 14.57
C GLN A 29 3.91 14.45 13.58
N VAL A 30 3.57 13.24 13.18
CA VAL A 30 2.42 12.98 12.32
C VAL A 30 1.12 13.29 13.06
N GLU A 31 0.23 14.05 12.42
CA GLU A 31 -1.12 14.26 12.94
C GLU A 31 -1.97 13.00 12.77
N GLU A 32 -2.82 12.70 13.77
CA GLU A 32 -3.70 11.52 13.73
C GLU A 32 -4.58 11.50 12.47
N GLY A 33 -5.11 12.66 12.07
CA GLY A 33 -5.97 12.76 10.89
C GLY A 33 -5.24 12.41 9.59
N GLU A 34 -3.98 12.83 9.44
CA GLU A 34 -3.15 12.51 8.29
C GLU A 34 -2.83 11.01 8.26
N LEU A 35 -2.45 10.44 9.40
CA LEU A 35 -2.18 9.01 9.53
C LEU A 35 -3.43 8.19 9.22
N ARG A 36 -4.56 8.53 9.84
CA ARG A 36 -5.82 7.82 9.62
C ARG A 36 -6.26 7.87 8.16
N THR A 37 -6.09 9.01 7.50
CA THR A 37 -6.38 9.16 6.06
C THR A 37 -5.50 8.24 5.22
N CYS A 38 -4.19 8.22 5.47
CA CYS A 38 -3.28 7.30 4.80
C CYS A 38 -3.69 5.83 5.02
N LEU A 39 -3.93 5.42 6.27
CA LEU A 39 -4.32 4.05 6.61
C LEU A 39 -5.65 3.62 5.95
N GLN A 40 -6.62 4.54 5.85
CA GLN A 40 -7.88 4.28 5.15
C GLN A 40 -7.66 4.05 3.66
N PHE A 41 -6.81 4.85 3.02
CA PHE A 41 -6.44 4.61 1.63
C PHE A 41 -5.61 3.35 1.46
N GLU A 42 -4.68 3.03 2.35
CA GLU A 42 -3.96 1.74 2.32
C GLU A 42 -4.92 0.55 2.39
N GLN A 43 -5.94 0.62 3.26
CA GLN A 43 -6.96 -0.42 3.34
C GLN A 43 -7.76 -0.54 2.04
N GLN A 44 -8.16 0.58 1.43
CA GLN A 44 -8.84 0.59 0.14
C GLN A 44 -7.94 0.06 -0.98
N GLY A 45 -6.67 0.44 -0.98
CA GLY A 45 -5.66 0.02 -1.93
C GLY A 45 -5.41 -1.47 -1.86
N LEU A 46 -5.31 -2.04 -0.65
CA LEU A 46 -5.16 -3.48 -0.43
C LEU A 46 -6.38 -4.26 -0.93
N LYS A 47 -7.60 -3.77 -0.67
CA LYS A 47 -8.83 -4.40 -1.18
C LYS A 47 -8.84 -4.44 -2.71
N ARG A 48 -8.53 -3.31 -3.36
CA ARG A 48 -8.46 -3.20 -4.83
C ARG A 48 -7.37 -4.11 -5.41
N PHE A 49 -6.19 -4.13 -4.78
CA PHE A 49 -5.08 -4.98 -5.17
C PHE A 49 -5.45 -6.46 -5.11
N ASN A 50 -6.05 -6.91 -4.01
CA ASN A 50 -6.49 -8.30 -3.86
C ASN A 50 -7.52 -8.71 -4.92
N SER A 51 -8.43 -7.81 -5.30
CA SER A 51 -9.36 -8.06 -6.40
C SER A 51 -8.66 -8.18 -7.76
N LEU A 52 -7.63 -7.36 -8.02
CA LEU A 52 -6.83 -7.47 -9.25
C LEU A 52 -6.02 -8.77 -9.27
N GLU A 53 -5.40 -9.15 -8.16
CA GLU A 53 -4.66 -10.42 -8.05
C GLU A 53 -5.56 -11.63 -8.31
N GLN A 54 -6.79 -11.63 -7.77
CA GLN A 54 -7.75 -12.69 -8.05
C GLN A 54 -8.09 -12.76 -9.54
N ARG A 55 -8.39 -11.63 -10.19
CA ARG A 55 -8.68 -11.61 -11.63
C ARG A 55 -7.49 -12.04 -12.47
N ALA A 56 -6.28 -11.62 -12.10
CA ALA A 56 -5.06 -12.06 -12.78
C ALA A 56 -4.88 -13.58 -12.66
N SER A 57 -5.18 -14.17 -11.50
CA SER A 57 -5.19 -15.62 -11.32
C SER A 57 -6.22 -16.31 -12.22
N ASP A 58 -7.44 -15.79 -12.27
CA ASP A 58 -8.53 -16.35 -13.08
C ASP A 58 -8.18 -16.30 -14.59
N LEU A 59 -7.61 -15.20 -15.07
CA LEU A 59 -7.13 -15.05 -16.45
C LEU A 59 -6.04 -16.06 -16.80
N ARG A 60 -5.05 -16.26 -15.92
CA ARG A 60 -4.01 -17.30 -16.09
C ARG A 60 -4.63 -18.69 -16.16
N GLY A 61 -5.65 -18.95 -15.35
CA GLY A 61 -6.42 -20.20 -15.37
C GLY A 61 -7.12 -20.43 -16.71
N SER A 62 -7.83 -19.41 -17.21
CA SER A 62 -8.51 -19.44 -18.51
C SER A 62 -7.54 -19.62 -19.67
N GLU A 63 -6.39 -18.94 -19.64
CA GLU A 63 -5.34 -19.09 -20.66
C GLU A 63 -4.75 -20.50 -20.69
N ARG A 64 -4.51 -21.11 -19.53
CA ARG A 64 -4.07 -22.50 -19.43
C ARG A 64 -5.08 -23.46 -20.06
N LEU A 65 -6.36 -23.33 -19.72
CA LEU A 65 -7.43 -24.17 -20.26
C LEU A 65 -7.57 -24.00 -21.78
N LEU A 66 -7.47 -22.76 -22.27
CA LEU A 66 -7.51 -22.49 -23.71
C LEU A 66 -6.31 -23.11 -24.43
N ASN A 67 -5.12 -23.08 -23.84
CA ASN A 67 -3.94 -23.74 -24.39
C ASN A 67 -4.10 -25.27 -24.45
N GLU A 68 -4.65 -25.89 -23.42
CA GLU A 68 -4.97 -27.33 -23.41
C GLU A 68 -5.97 -27.69 -24.52
N ARG A 69 -7.01 -26.87 -24.70
CA ARG A 69 -7.99 -27.04 -25.79
C ARG A 69 -7.35 -26.89 -27.17
N ARG A 70 -6.42 -25.96 -27.34
CA ARG A 70 -5.65 -25.78 -28.59
C ARG A 70 -4.89 -27.04 -28.96
N VAL A 71 -4.18 -27.64 -28.01
CA VAL A 71 -3.45 -28.90 -28.21
C VAL A 71 -4.41 -30.04 -28.55
N ALA A 72 -5.56 -30.13 -27.87
CA ALA A 72 -6.57 -31.13 -28.17
C ALA A 72 -7.11 -31.00 -29.61
N LEU A 73 -7.41 -29.77 -30.06
CA LEU A 73 -7.84 -29.51 -31.43
C LEU A 73 -6.77 -29.86 -32.46
N GLN A 74 -5.50 -29.54 -32.21
CA GLN A 74 -4.39 -29.93 -33.08
C GLN A 74 -4.31 -31.46 -33.24
N ASN A 75 -4.42 -32.19 -32.13
CA ASN A 75 -4.42 -33.65 -32.14
C ASN A 75 -5.65 -34.23 -32.87
N GLN A 76 -6.83 -33.61 -32.70
CA GLN A 76 -8.03 -34.00 -33.44
C GLN A 76 -7.87 -33.75 -34.94
N LYS A 77 -7.31 -32.60 -35.34
CA LYS A 77 -7.04 -32.28 -36.74
C LYS A 77 -6.09 -33.30 -37.38
N ALA A 78 -5.00 -33.66 -36.69
CA ALA A 78 -4.06 -34.67 -37.17
C ALA A 78 -4.73 -36.05 -37.39
N LYS A 79 -5.66 -36.46 -36.51
CA LYS A 79 -6.43 -37.71 -36.68
C LYS A 79 -7.38 -37.65 -37.87
N LEU A 80 -8.03 -36.51 -38.10
CA LEU A 80 -8.88 -36.31 -39.28
C LEU A 80 -8.06 -36.38 -40.57
N ASP A 81 -6.89 -35.74 -40.59
CA ASP A 81 -6.00 -35.70 -41.77
C ASP A 81 -5.38 -37.06 -42.11
N ALA A 82 -5.11 -37.89 -41.10
CA ALA A 82 -4.59 -39.25 -41.30
C ALA A 82 -5.66 -40.26 -41.76
N GLY A 83 -6.95 -39.92 -41.65
CA GLY A 83 -8.07 -40.81 -41.93
C GLY A 83 -8.86 -40.48 -43.20
N LYS A 84 -9.99 -41.17 -43.38
CA LYS A 84 -11.07 -40.77 -44.30
C LYS A 84 -12.28 -40.37 -43.45
N PRO A 85 -12.27 -39.16 -42.83
CA PRO A 85 -13.32 -38.75 -41.92
C PRO A 85 -14.64 -38.60 -42.67
N ASP A 86 -15.73 -39.00 -42.03
CA ASP A 86 -17.07 -38.73 -42.54
C ASP A 86 -17.49 -37.28 -42.27
N LYS A 87 -18.64 -36.90 -42.83
CA LYS A 87 -19.20 -35.54 -42.69
C LYS A 87 -19.46 -35.16 -41.22
N ASN A 88 -19.84 -36.11 -40.37
CA ASN A 88 -20.16 -35.85 -38.97
C ASN A 88 -18.88 -35.56 -38.17
N ALA A 89 -17.80 -36.31 -38.42
CA ALA A 89 -16.50 -36.09 -37.80
C ALA A 89 -15.95 -34.69 -38.14
N VAL A 90 -16.07 -34.26 -39.39
CA VAL A 90 -15.68 -32.90 -39.83
C VAL A 90 -16.56 -31.83 -39.18
N SER A 91 -17.88 -32.05 -39.12
CA SER A 91 -18.82 -31.10 -38.50
C SER A 91 -18.52 -30.88 -37.02
N ASN A 92 -18.31 -31.96 -36.24
CA ASN A 92 -18.01 -31.89 -34.82
C ASN A 92 -16.70 -31.15 -34.54
N PHE A 93 -15.68 -31.36 -35.40
CA PHE A 93 -14.42 -30.62 -35.30
C PHE A 93 -14.62 -29.12 -35.55
N ASN A 94 -15.38 -28.76 -36.58
CA ASN A 94 -15.66 -27.35 -36.88
C ASN A 94 -16.42 -26.66 -35.74
N GLU A 95 -17.36 -27.36 -35.09
CA GLU A 95 -18.06 -26.84 -33.91
C GLU A 95 -17.10 -26.62 -32.72
N ALA A 96 -16.18 -27.55 -32.49
CA ALA A 96 -15.16 -27.41 -31.45
C ALA A 96 -14.19 -26.24 -31.74
N VAL A 97 -13.81 -26.03 -33.01
CA VAL A 97 -13.02 -24.86 -33.44
C VAL A 97 -13.79 -23.56 -33.23
N ASN A 98 -15.07 -23.50 -33.59
CA ASN A 98 -15.90 -22.31 -33.37
C ASN A 98 -16.01 -21.98 -31.88
N THR A 99 -16.24 -22.98 -31.04
CA THR A 99 -16.24 -22.83 -29.58
C THR A 99 -14.91 -22.29 -29.06
N PHE A 100 -13.79 -22.83 -29.55
CA PHE A 100 -12.46 -22.37 -29.19
C PHE A 100 -12.24 -20.91 -29.57
N ASN A 101 -12.64 -20.49 -30.77
CA ASN A 101 -12.49 -19.12 -31.23
C ASN A 101 -13.31 -18.14 -30.36
N LEU A 102 -14.57 -18.48 -30.04
CA LEU A 102 -15.40 -17.68 -29.14
C LEU A 102 -14.77 -17.54 -27.74
N GLN A 103 -14.20 -18.62 -27.21
CA GLN A 103 -13.51 -18.60 -25.91
C GLN A 103 -12.22 -17.77 -25.97
N ALA A 104 -11.50 -17.79 -27.09
CA ALA A 104 -10.31 -16.98 -27.30
C ALA A 104 -10.65 -15.48 -27.38
N ASP A 105 -11.72 -15.13 -28.10
CA ASP A 105 -12.19 -13.75 -28.21
C ASP A 105 -12.63 -13.20 -26.84
N GLN A 106 -13.37 -14.01 -26.07
CA GLN A 106 -13.75 -13.64 -24.71
C GLN A 106 -12.53 -13.42 -23.81
N LEU A 107 -11.55 -14.34 -23.83
CA LEU A 107 -10.33 -14.18 -23.04
C LEU A 107 -9.56 -12.91 -23.42
N ASN A 108 -9.52 -12.55 -24.71
CA ASN A 108 -8.89 -11.31 -25.16
C ASN A 108 -9.64 -10.07 -24.66
N ALA A 109 -10.98 -10.11 -24.65
CA ALA A 109 -11.79 -9.03 -24.08
C ALA A 109 -11.56 -8.88 -22.57
N ASP A 110 -11.54 -9.99 -21.83
CA ASP A 110 -11.31 -9.99 -20.38
C ASP A 110 -9.90 -9.46 -20.03
N LYS A 111 -8.89 -9.81 -20.84
CA LYS A 111 -7.53 -9.28 -20.70
C LYS A 111 -7.48 -7.76 -20.91
N ALA A 112 -8.18 -7.25 -21.94
CA ALA A 112 -8.25 -5.80 -22.19
C ALA A 112 -8.97 -5.04 -21.07
N GLU A 113 -10.02 -5.63 -20.49
CA GLU A 113 -10.68 -5.06 -19.31
C GLU A 113 -9.75 -5.05 -18.09
N PHE A 114 -9.05 -6.15 -17.83
CA PHE A 114 -8.08 -6.23 -16.74
C PHE A 114 -6.96 -5.18 -16.88
N GLU A 115 -6.43 -4.94 -18.08
CA GLU A 115 -5.44 -3.89 -18.33
C GLU A 115 -5.97 -2.50 -17.99
N LYS A 116 -7.23 -2.21 -18.33
CA LYS A 116 -7.89 -0.95 -17.97
C LYS A 116 -8.05 -0.81 -16.45
N GLU A 117 -8.43 -1.88 -15.77
CA GLU A 117 -8.58 -1.89 -14.31
C GLU A 117 -7.25 -1.72 -13.59
N SER A 118 -6.20 -2.40 -14.06
CA SER A 118 -4.83 -2.27 -13.55
C SER A 118 -4.34 -0.82 -13.71
N SER A 119 -4.50 -0.24 -14.91
CA SER A 119 -4.14 1.16 -15.16
C SER A 119 -4.94 2.14 -14.28
N THR A 120 -6.23 1.86 -14.06
CA THR A 120 -7.06 2.67 -13.15
C THR A 120 -6.56 2.60 -11.71
N TYR A 121 -6.14 1.41 -11.27
CA TYR A 121 -5.54 1.22 -9.95
C TYR A 121 -4.20 1.95 -9.82
N ASP A 122 -3.30 1.83 -10.79
CA ASP A 122 -2.00 2.52 -10.78
C ASP A 122 -2.14 4.05 -10.76
N ASN A 123 -3.09 4.58 -11.53
CA ASN A 123 -3.45 5.99 -11.52
C ASN A 123 -4.00 6.43 -10.15
N TRP A 124 -4.86 5.61 -9.53
CA TRP A 124 -5.37 5.90 -8.19
C TRP A 124 -4.27 5.85 -7.14
N VAL A 125 -3.35 4.88 -7.22
CA VAL A 125 -2.19 4.80 -6.31
C VAL A 125 -1.35 6.07 -6.42
N SER A 126 -1.06 6.51 -7.65
CA SER A 126 -0.18 7.65 -7.91
C SER A 126 -0.81 8.99 -7.53
N ASN A 127 -2.11 9.17 -7.78
CA ASN A 127 -2.80 10.45 -7.60
C ASN A 127 -3.56 10.57 -6.27
N THR A 128 -3.78 9.47 -5.54
CA THR A 128 -4.56 9.47 -4.30
C THR A 128 -3.78 8.87 -3.14
N LEU A 129 -3.34 7.62 -3.23
CA LEU A 129 -2.68 6.93 -2.12
C LEU A 129 -1.33 7.56 -1.76
N LYS A 130 -0.41 7.68 -2.74
CA LYS A 130 0.93 8.22 -2.50
C LYS A 130 0.90 9.65 -1.94
N PRO A 131 0.13 10.60 -2.50
CA PRO A 131 0.06 11.96 -1.95
C PRO A 131 -0.45 12.02 -0.51
N ALA A 132 -1.44 11.19 -0.16
CA ALA A 132 -1.96 11.11 1.20
C ALA A 132 -0.91 10.55 2.17
N CYS A 133 -0.23 9.47 1.77
CA CYS A 133 0.75 8.81 2.63
C CYS A 133 2.11 9.52 2.68
N ASN A 134 2.49 10.31 1.68
CA ASN A 134 3.72 11.12 1.72
C ASN A 134 3.75 12.11 2.89
N LYS A 135 2.59 12.48 3.43
CA LYS A 135 2.48 13.34 4.62
C LYS A 135 2.95 12.64 5.89
N VAL A 136 2.97 11.31 5.90
CA VAL A 136 3.26 10.50 7.10
C VAL A 136 4.50 9.62 6.94
N VAL A 137 4.86 9.27 5.70
CA VAL A 137 6.04 8.46 5.38
C VAL A 137 7.31 9.11 5.94
N ASN A 138 8.16 8.29 6.57
CA ASN A 138 9.43 8.67 7.21
C ASN A 138 9.33 9.67 8.36
N LYS A 139 8.13 9.90 8.92
CA LYS A 139 7.96 10.72 10.11
C LYS A 139 7.74 9.85 11.35
N PRO A 140 8.27 10.23 12.51
CA PRO A 140 7.99 9.52 13.75
C PRO A 140 6.50 9.63 14.10
N VAL A 141 5.91 8.50 14.47
CA VAL A 141 4.51 8.42 14.90
C VAL A 141 4.47 7.92 16.34
N ASN A 142 3.81 8.68 17.21
CA ASN A 142 3.58 8.25 18.59
C ASN A 142 2.68 6.98 18.60
N PRO A 143 2.99 5.94 19.41
CA PRO A 143 2.15 4.74 19.51
C PRO A 143 0.69 5.03 19.86
N VAL A 144 0.43 5.99 20.76
CA VAL A 144 -0.93 6.45 21.10
C VAL A 144 -1.62 7.03 19.87
N THR A 145 -0.93 7.88 19.10
CA THR A 145 -1.46 8.42 17.83
C THR A 145 -1.78 7.29 16.85
N SER A 146 -0.89 6.30 16.71
CA SER A 146 -1.15 5.13 15.87
C SER A 146 -2.35 4.32 16.35
N TYR A 147 -2.51 4.11 17.66
CA TYR A 147 -3.64 3.37 18.22
C TYR A 147 -4.98 3.99 17.81
N TYR A 148 -5.10 5.31 17.97
CA TYR A 148 -6.32 6.05 17.59
C TYR A 148 -6.51 6.13 16.07
N ALA A 149 -5.44 6.34 15.30
CA ALA A 149 -5.52 6.36 13.85
C ALA A 149 -5.92 5.01 13.25
N CYS A 150 -5.44 3.92 13.85
CA CYS A 150 -5.87 2.55 13.54
C CYS A 150 -7.31 2.25 13.97
N GLY A 151 -7.96 3.16 14.70
CA GLY A 151 -9.37 3.02 15.07
C GLY A 151 -9.65 1.92 16.10
N PHE A 152 -8.66 1.52 16.90
CA PHE A 152 -8.85 0.51 17.95
C PHE A 152 -9.82 0.96 19.07
N ASN A 153 -10.14 2.25 19.13
CA ASN A 153 -11.16 2.83 19.99
C ASN A 153 -12.54 2.97 19.32
N GLY A 154 -12.69 2.55 18.06
CA GLY A 154 -13.91 2.69 17.27
C GLY A 154 -14.55 1.36 16.89
N THR A 155 -15.67 1.44 16.18
CA THR A 155 -16.43 0.27 15.70
C THR A 155 -15.86 -0.36 14.43
N GLN A 156 -15.00 0.36 13.71
CA GLN A 156 -14.38 -0.09 12.46
C GLN A 156 -12.86 0.09 12.56
N PRO A 157 -12.16 -0.83 13.24
CA PRO A 157 -10.71 -0.79 13.33
C PRO A 157 -10.09 -1.07 11.96
N LEU A 158 -9.00 -0.36 11.65
CA LEU A 158 -8.13 -0.58 10.50
C LEU A 158 -7.09 -1.67 10.81
N ALA A 159 -7.46 -2.65 11.66
CA ALA A 159 -6.55 -3.69 12.15
C ALA A 159 -5.91 -4.51 11.03
N ASP A 160 -6.55 -4.59 9.86
CA ASP A 160 -6.03 -5.33 8.71
C ASP A 160 -4.91 -4.61 7.94
N VAL A 161 -4.71 -3.32 8.19
CA VAL A 161 -3.66 -2.52 7.54
C VAL A 161 -2.29 -2.91 8.11
N PRO A 162 -1.23 -3.09 7.28
CA PRO A 162 0.08 -3.54 7.74
C PRO A 162 0.67 -2.71 8.91
N HIS A 163 0.54 -1.38 8.86
CA HIS A 163 0.95 -0.50 9.96
C HIS A 163 0.27 -0.85 11.29
N CYS A 164 -1.04 -1.11 11.25
CA CYS A 164 -1.82 -1.44 12.44
C CYS A 164 -1.57 -2.87 12.94
N LYS A 165 -1.26 -3.82 12.06
CA LYS A 165 -0.89 -5.20 12.41
C LYS A 165 0.45 -5.29 13.13
N THR A 166 1.36 -4.39 12.81
CA THR A 166 2.74 -4.41 13.31
C THR A 166 2.94 -3.51 14.53
N LEU A 167 1.86 -2.93 15.07
CA LEU A 167 1.95 -2.06 16.24
C LEU A 167 2.51 -2.86 17.43
N PRO A 168 3.71 -2.52 17.94
CA PRO A 168 4.34 -3.26 19.01
C PRO A 168 3.52 -3.16 20.30
N LYS A 169 3.47 -4.27 21.03
CA LYS A 169 2.80 -4.43 22.34
C LYS A 169 1.40 -3.79 22.39
N LEU A 170 0.60 -3.99 21.34
CA LEU A 170 -0.75 -3.43 21.22
C LEU A 170 -1.63 -3.64 22.46
N ASP A 171 -1.60 -4.83 23.06
CA ASP A 171 -2.38 -5.13 24.26
C ASP A 171 -1.95 -4.26 25.46
N VAL A 172 -0.64 -4.09 25.65
CA VAL A 172 -0.09 -3.25 26.72
C VAL A 172 -0.44 -1.77 26.49
N LEU A 173 -0.34 -1.32 25.24
CA LEU A 173 -0.73 0.03 24.86
C LEU A 173 -2.24 0.27 25.09
N LYS A 174 -3.08 -0.70 24.73
CA LYS A 174 -4.51 -0.67 24.96
C LYS A 174 -4.84 -0.55 26.44
N ASP A 175 -4.21 -1.37 27.28
CA ASP A 175 -4.37 -1.32 28.74
C ASP A 175 -3.94 0.02 29.31
N CYS A 176 -2.83 0.58 28.83
CA CYS A 176 -2.36 1.90 29.25
C CYS A 176 -3.38 2.99 28.87
N ILE A 177 -3.86 2.99 27.62
CA ILE A 177 -4.84 3.97 27.14
C ILE A 177 -6.15 3.88 27.93
N GLN A 178 -6.61 2.65 28.23
CA GLN A 178 -7.80 2.44 29.05
C GLN A 178 -7.62 2.99 30.47
N LYS A 179 -6.46 2.76 31.11
CA LYS A 179 -6.14 3.31 32.44
C LYS A 179 -6.03 4.83 32.43
N ALA A 180 -5.47 5.41 31.37
CA ALA A 180 -5.34 6.87 31.22
C ALA A 180 -6.71 7.54 31.07
N GLY A 181 -7.71 6.86 30.51
CA GLY A 181 -9.11 7.30 30.42
C GLY A 181 -9.38 8.40 29.39
N SER A 182 -8.35 9.00 28.79
CA SER A 182 -8.49 9.95 27.67
C SER A 182 -7.25 9.97 26.79
N LYS A 183 -7.40 10.42 25.55
CA LYS A 183 -6.30 10.54 24.59
C LYS A 183 -5.18 11.46 25.10
N ALA A 184 -5.54 12.63 25.63
CA ALA A 184 -4.56 13.60 26.14
C ALA A 184 -3.71 12.99 27.28
N LYS A 185 -4.37 12.33 28.24
CA LYS A 185 -3.66 11.64 29.34
C LYS A 185 -2.81 10.49 28.84
N ALA A 186 -3.27 9.74 27.85
CA ALA A 186 -2.49 8.65 27.27
C ALA A 186 -1.22 9.17 26.57
N GLN A 187 -1.30 10.30 25.87
CA GLN A 187 -0.13 10.93 25.24
C GLN A 187 0.93 11.37 26.27
N GLU A 188 0.51 11.72 27.48
CA GLU A 188 1.40 12.10 28.58
C GLU A 188 1.96 10.90 29.35
N SER A 189 1.15 9.85 29.56
CA SER A 189 1.44 8.78 30.53
C SER A 189 1.81 7.44 29.92
N CYS A 190 1.50 7.18 28.65
CA CYS A 190 1.89 5.94 27.97
C CYS A 190 3.25 6.12 27.29
N PRO A 191 4.33 5.49 27.77
CA PRO A 191 5.64 5.64 27.17
C PRO A 191 5.68 5.33 25.66
N PRO A 192 6.54 6.04 24.91
CA PRO A 192 6.67 5.88 23.46
C PRO A 192 7.29 4.54 23.01
N ASN A 193 7.77 3.71 23.95
CA ASN A 193 8.48 2.46 23.70
C ASN A 193 7.64 1.20 24.06
N TYR A 194 6.31 1.31 24.08
CA TYR A 194 5.45 0.12 24.12
C TYR A 194 5.53 -0.62 22.79
#